data_AF-A0A2Z5ZHP3-F1
#
_entry.id   AF-A0A2Z5ZHP3-F1
#
_cell.length_a   1.000
_cell.length_b   1.000
_cell.length_c   1.000
_cell.angle_alpha   90.00
_cell.angle_beta   90.00
_cell.angle_gamma   90.00
#
_symmetry.space_group_name_H-M   'P 1'
#
loop_
_entity.id
_entity.type
_entity.pdbx_description
1 polymer ?
#
loop_
_entity_poly.entity_id
_entity_poly.type
_entity_poly.pdbx_seq_one_letter_code
_entity_poly.pdbx_strand_id
1 'polypeptide(L)'
;MKPQKKHYIDLHDTLKEKNDIIFLGSRESGKTSLAHKIAISCADGVSDEIRVPAIIDMRDTPLTFNLKKGILTYYNVMDEGIDTHNIQKCIREKYNEIKFLIILDNFDETNQKHLNAINKMVLSRKILDLLH
;
A
#
# COMPACT_ATOMS: atom_id res chain seq x y z
N MET A 1 28.18 -25.19 6.88
CA MET A 1 26.84 -24.68 7.23
C MET A 1 25.80 -25.60 6.62
N LYS A 2 24.85 -26.13 7.42
CA LYS A 2 23.68 -26.83 6.86
C LYS A 2 22.75 -25.79 6.21
N PRO A 3 22.20 -26.03 5.01
CA PRO A 3 21.24 -25.10 4.42
C PRO A 3 20.02 -24.98 5.33
N GLN A 4 19.65 -23.75 5.70
CA GLN A 4 18.38 -23.49 6.38
C GLN A 4 17.24 -24.00 5.49
N LYS A 5 16.30 -24.75 6.07
CA LYS A 5 15.06 -25.13 5.36
C LYS A 5 14.40 -23.86 4.85
N LYS A 6 14.12 -23.80 3.55
CA LYS A 6 13.35 -22.71 2.97
C LYS A 6 11.96 -22.72 3.60
N HIS A 7 11.64 -21.68 4.35
CA HIS A 7 10.28 -21.42 4.81
C HIS A 7 9.55 -20.74 3.65
N TYR A 8 8.52 -21.39 3.13
CA TYR A 8 7.66 -20.79 2.12
C TYR A 8 6.60 -19.95 2.83
N ILE A 9 6.33 -18.76 2.31
CA ILE A 9 5.28 -17.87 2.80
C ILE A 9 4.22 -17.83 1.72
N ASP A 10 2.98 -18.14 2.10
CA ASP A 10 1.84 -18.04 1.20
C ASP A 10 1.27 -16.62 1.17
N LEU A 11 0.88 -16.16 -0.01
CA LEU A 11 0.35 -14.81 -0.21
C LEU A 11 -1.05 -14.65 0.40
N HIS A 12 -1.90 -15.68 0.35
CA HIS A 12 -3.22 -15.63 0.95
C HIS A 12 -3.13 -15.50 2.46
N ASP A 13 -2.19 -16.20 3.10
CA ASP A 13 -1.95 -16.08 4.53
C ASP A 13 -1.42 -14.69 4.88
N THR A 14 -0.49 -14.18 4.08
CA THR A 14 0.05 -12.80 4.22
C THR A 14 -1.07 -11.75 4.18
N LEU A 15 -2.06 -11.89 3.30
CA LEU A 15 -3.15 -10.92 3.15
C LEU A 15 -4.14 -10.91 4.33
N LYS A 16 -4.13 -11.95 5.17
CA LYS A 16 -4.96 -12.05 6.38
C LYS A 16 -4.27 -11.49 7.63
N GLU A 17 -2.98 -11.20 7.54
CA GLU A 17 -2.22 -10.56 8.62
C GLU A 17 -2.69 -9.11 8.82
N LYS A 18 -2.75 -8.68 10.09
CA LYS A 18 -3.16 -7.31 10.47
C LYS A 18 -1.99 -6.34 10.68
N ASN A 19 -0.77 -6.88 10.68
CA ASN A 19 0.45 -6.13 10.88
C ASN A 19 0.99 -5.59 9.55
N ASP A 20 1.79 -4.53 9.62
CA ASP A 20 2.52 -4.02 8.47
C ASP A 20 3.62 -5.03 8.08
N ILE A 21 3.73 -5.36 6.79
CA ILE A 21 4.67 -6.37 6.27
C ILE A 21 5.69 -5.71 5.34
N ILE A 22 6.96 -6.07 5.49
CA ILE A 22 8.05 -5.56 4.67
C ILE A 22 8.60 -6.70 3.80
N PHE A 23 8.59 -6.49 2.47
CA PHE A 23 9.22 -7.39 1.51
C PHE A 23 10.60 -6.87 1.11
N LEU A 24 11.64 -7.57 1.56
CA LEU A 24 13.03 -7.26 1.22
C LEU A 24 13.54 -8.14 0.09
N GLY A 25 14.37 -7.57 -0.78
CA GLY A 25 14.98 -8.30 -1.88
C GLY A 25 15.91 -7.42 -2.71
N SER A 26 16.83 -8.04 -3.46
CA SER A 26 17.73 -7.33 -4.36
C SER A 26 16.97 -6.53 -5.42
N ARG A 27 17.65 -5.60 -6.10
CA ARG A 27 17.09 -4.95 -7.29
C ARG A 27 16.64 -6.02 -8.30
N GLU A 28 15.51 -5.75 -8.97
CA GLU A 28 14.93 -6.65 -10.00
C GLU A 28 14.50 -8.04 -9.49
N SER A 29 14.38 -8.25 -8.18
CA SER A 29 13.86 -9.50 -7.59
C SER A 29 12.35 -9.70 -7.74
N GLY A 30 11.65 -8.86 -8.51
CA GLY A 30 10.20 -8.93 -8.71
C GLY A 30 9.33 -8.30 -7.62
N LYS A 31 9.87 -7.41 -6.76
CA LYS A 31 9.08 -6.74 -5.69
C LYS A 31 7.90 -5.93 -6.22
N THR A 32 8.10 -5.12 -7.26
CA THR A 32 7.01 -4.39 -7.92
C THR A 32 5.98 -5.34 -8.52
N SER A 33 6.39 -6.42 -9.18
CA SER A 33 5.47 -7.45 -9.68
C SER A 33 4.66 -8.10 -8.55
N LEU A 34 5.30 -8.36 -7.41
CA LEU A 34 4.63 -8.86 -6.21
C LEU A 34 3.63 -7.84 -5.66
N ALA A 35 3.97 -6.56 -5.59
CA ALA A 35 3.05 -5.49 -5.17
C ALA A 35 1.78 -5.46 -6.05
N HIS A 36 1.92 -5.56 -7.37
CA HIS A 36 0.77 -5.66 -8.27
C HIS A 36 -0.03 -6.95 -8.07
N LYS A 37 0.63 -8.09 -7.86
CA LYS A 37 -0.05 -9.36 -7.56
C LYS A 37 -0.85 -9.28 -6.25
N ILE A 38 -0.29 -8.65 -5.21
CA ILE A 38 -0.96 -8.39 -3.92
C ILE A 38 -2.23 -7.54 -4.17
N ALA A 39 -2.12 -6.45 -4.94
CA ALA A 39 -3.24 -5.58 -5.24
C ALA A 39 -4.37 -6.31 -5.98
N ILE A 40 -4.05 -7.10 -7.00
CA ILE A 40 -5.02 -7.91 -7.74
C ILE A 40 -5.69 -8.92 -6.82
N SER A 41 -4.90 -9.67 -6.05
CA SER A 41 -5.43 -10.70 -5.13
C SER A 41 -6.36 -10.08 -4.07
N CYS A 42 -6.02 -8.89 -3.58
CA CYS A 42 -6.88 -8.10 -2.68
C CYS A 42 -8.22 -7.75 -3.35
N ALA A 43 -8.20 -7.28 -4.60
CA ALA A 43 -9.40 -6.95 -5.36
C ALA A 43 -10.27 -8.19 -5.67
N ASP A 44 -9.65 -9.36 -5.83
CA ASP A 44 -10.32 -10.65 -6.01
C ASP A 44 -10.95 -11.20 -4.71
N GLY A 45 -10.82 -10.49 -3.58
CA GLY A 45 -11.44 -10.87 -2.31
C GLY A 45 -10.69 -11.97 -1.55
N VAL A 46 -9.39 -12.14 -1.82
CA VAL A 46 -8.53 -13.08 -1.07
C VAL A 46 -8.30 -12.65 0.39
N SER A 47 -8.46 -11.35 0.68
CA SER A 47 -8.30 -10.81 2.03
C SER A 47 -9.41 -11.25 2.99
N ASP A 48 -9.11 -11.22 4.29
CA ASP A 48 -10.05 -11.53 5.38
C ASP A 48 -11.24 -10.56 5.45
N GLU A 49 -11.08 -9.37 4.88
CA GLU A 49 -12.11 -8.34 4.76
C GLU A 49 -12.02 -7.64 3.40
N ILE A 50 -13.09 -6.96 2.98
CA ILE A 50 -13.07 -6.17 1.74
C ILE A 50 -12.12 -4.98 1.95
N ARG A 51 -11.01 -4.97 1.21
CA ARG A 51 -10.04 -3.88 1.17
C ARG A 51 -9.89 -3.36 -0.25
N VAL A 52 -9.71 -2.04 -0.35
CA VAL A 52 -9.43 -1.36 -1.62
C VAL A 52 -7.90 -1.20 -1.74
N PRO A 53 -7.24 -1.85 -2.70
CA PRO A 53 -5.78 -1.75 -2.83
C PRO A 53 -5.37 -0.37 -3.36
N ALA A 54 -4.24 0.16 -2.88
CA ALA A 54 -3.63 1.36 -3.44
C ALA A 54 -2.10 1.20 -3.43
N ILE A 55 -1.50 1.18 -4.62
CA ILE A 55 -0.04 1.12 -4.77
C ILE A 55 0.48 2.56 -4.86
N ILE A 56 1.38 2.91 -3.96
CA ILE A 56 2.03 4.22 -3.92
C ILE A 56 3.49 4.00 -4.31
N ASP A 57 3.91 4.59 -5.42
CA ASP A 57 5.32 4.61 -5.81
C ASP A 57 6.08 5.61 -4.93
N MET A 58 6.99 5.10 -4.11
CA MET A 58 7.75 5.94 -3.19
C MET A 58 8.78 6.82 -3.91
N ARG A 59 9.21 6.48 -5.14
CA ARG A 59 10.17 7.30 -5.90
C ARG A 59 9.68 8.72 -6.14
N ASP A 60 8.38 8.85 -6.38
CA ASP A 60 7.73 10.13 -6.69
C ASP A 60 7.13 10.79 -5.43
N THR A 61 7.47 10.28 -4.25
CA THR A 61 6.90 10.78 -2.99
C THR A 61 7.41 12.19 -2.68
N PRO A 62 6.53 13.21 -2.68
CA PRO A 62 6.95 14.57 -2.37
C PRO A 62 7.23 14.72 -0.87
N LEU A 63 8.03 15.72 -0.48
CA LEU A 63 8.26 16.08 0.94
C LEU A 63 6.96 16.35 1.72
N THR A 64 5.93 16.77 1.00
CA THR A 64 4.58 17.06 1.49
C THR A 64 3.67 15.83 1.45
N PHE A 65 4.22 14.62 1.40
CA PHE A 65 3.47 13.37 1.29
C PHE A 65 2.27 13.35 2.23
N ASN A 66 1.12 13.12 1.62
CA ASN A 66 -0.16 12.95 2.28
C ASN A 66 -0.75 11.66 1.72
N LEU A 67 -1.03 10.70 2.60
CA LEU A 67 -1.51 9.38 2.22
C LEU A 67 -2.77 9.46 1.34
N LYS A 68 -3.74 10.30 1.71
CA LYS A 68 -4.95 10.53 0.91
C LYS A 68 -4.64 11.02 -0.50
N LYS A 69 -3.63 11.89 -0.64
CA LYS A 69 -3.17 12.36 -1.94
C LYS A 69 -2.48 11.25 -2.74
N GLY A 70 -1.64 10.44 -2.10
CA GLY A 70 -0.99 9.28 -2.74
C GLY A 70 -2.00 8.28 -3.30
N ILE A 71 -3.03 7.96 -2.54
CA ILE A 71 -4.14 7.10 -2.99
C ILE A 71 -4.89 7.74 -4.17
N LEU A 72 -5.25 9.03 -4.07
CA LEU A 72 -5.93 9.73 -5.16
C LEU A 72 -5.08 9.74 -6.44
N THR A 73 -3.76 9.92 -6.33
CA THR A 73 -2.84 9.86 -7.47
C THR A 73 -2.85 8.48 -8.12
N TYR A 74 -2.81 7.40 -7.34
CA TYR A 74 -2.89 6.03 -7.87
C TYR A 74 -4.15 5.81 -8.72
N TYR A 75 -5.31 6.26 -8.24
CA TYR A 75 -6.58 6.15 -8.96
C TYR A 75 -6.76 7.15 -10.10
N ASN A 76 -5.91 8.17 -10.21
CA ASN A 76 -5.98 9.17 -11.27
C ASN A 76 -5.21 8.75 -12.54
N VAL A 77 -4.33 7.75 -12.45
CA VAL A 77 -3.54 7.23 -13.58
C VAL A 77 -4.30 6.11 -14.33
N MET A 78 -5.57 5.87 -13.99
CA MET A 78 -6.39 4.89 -14.72
C MET A 78 -6.75 5.43 -16.11
N ASP A 79 -6.79 4.52 -17.07
CA ASP A 79 -7.04 4.72 -18.51
C ASP A 79 -8.04 5.85 -18.83
N GLU A 80 -7.82 6.60 -19.91
CA GLU A 80 -8.68 7.71 -20.34
C GLU A 80 -10.14 7.28 -20.56
N GLY A 81 -10.39 5.97 -20.74
CA GLY A 81 -11.72 5.39 -20.83
C GLY A 81 -12.47 5.19 -19.49
N ILE A 82 -11.81 5.40 -18.35
CA ILE A 82 -12.40 5.24 -17.01
C ILE A 82 -12.65 6.63 -16.42
N ASP A 83 -13.92 6.97 -16.17
CA ASP A 83 -14.27 8.19 -15.44
C ASP A 83 -13.81 8.06 -13.98
N THR A 84 -12.62 8.59 -13.69
CA THR A 84 -12.05 8.60 -12.34
C THR A 84 -12.73 9.61 -11.43
N HIS A 85 -13.60 10.50 -11.94
CA HIS A 85 -14.24 11.54 -11.14
C HIS A 85 -15.03 10.96 -9.96
N ASN A 86 -15.85 9.93 -10.22
CA ASN A 86 -16.68 9.30 -9.19
C ASN A 86 -15.83 8.57 -8.15
N ILE A 87 -14.75 7.91 -8.57
CA ILE A 87 -13.80 7.25 -7.66
C ILE A 87 -13.15 8.29 -6.75
N GLN A 88 -12.66 9.39 -7.33
CA GLN A 88 -12.03 10.45 -6.54
C GLN A 88 -13.00 11.13 -5.59
N LYS A 89 -14.24 11.37 -6.03
CA LYS A 89 -15.29 11.92 -5.18
C LYS A 89 -15.55 11.00 -3.99
N CYS A 90 -15.73 9.70 -4.24
CA CYS A 90 -15.90 8.69 -3.20
C CYS A 90 -14.74 8.68 -2.21
N ILE A 91 -13.49 8.62 -2.69
CA ILE A 91 -12.30 8.67 -1.82
C ILE A 91 -12.22 9.98 -1.04
N ARG A 92 -12.60 11.11 -1.63
CA ARG A 92 -12.57 12.41 -0.95
C ARG A 92 -13.60 12.49 0.18
N GLU A 93 -14.83 12.06 -0.08
CA GLU A 93 -15.97 12.16 0.84
C GLU A 93 -15.97 11.07 1.91
N LYS A 94 -15.58 9.84 1.55
CA LYS A 94 -15.67 8.65 2.40
C LYS A 94 -14.33 8.08 2.85
N TYR A 95 -13.26 8.88 2.78
CA TYR A 95 -11.89 8.43 3.07
C TYR A 95 -11.76 7.58 4.34
N ASN A 96 -12.40 8.01 5.43
CA ASN A 96 -12.31 7.36 6.74
C ASN A 96 -13.20 6.09 6.84
N GLU A 97 -14.14 5.90 5.92
CA GLU A 97 -15.01 4.71 5.88
C GLU A 97 -14.42 3.59 5.01
N ILE A 98 -13.49 3.93 4.11
CA ILE A 98 -12.88 2.97 3.19
C ILE A 98 -11.71 2.27 3.87
N LYS A 99 -11.77 0.94 3.90
CA LYS A 99 -10.63 0.11 4.32
C LYS A 99 -9.67 -0.05 3.14
N PHE A 100 -8.51 0.60 3.23
CA PHE A 100 -7.47 0.49 2.20
C PHE A 100 -6.42 -0.56 2.55
N LEU A 101 -5.96 -1.29 1.54
CA LEU A 101 -4.67 -1.97 1.57
C LEU A 101 -3.63 -1.06 0.91
N ILE A 102 -2.78 -0.44 1.72
CA ILE A 102 -1.72 0.46 1.22
C ILE A 102 -0.46 -0.34 0.94
N ILE A 103 0.04 -0.26 -0.29
CA ILE A 103 1.27 -0.90 -0.73
C ILE A 103 2.26 0.20 -1.09
N LEU A 104 3.36 0.27 -0.37
CA LEU A 104 4.45 1.23 -0.64
C LEU A 104 5.52 0.53 -1.49
N ASP A 105 5.59 0.85 -2.78
CA ASP A 105 6.61 0.28 -3.67
C ASP A 105 7.83 1.20 -3.77
N ASN A 106 8.99 0.64 -4.11
CA ASN A 106 10.28 1.35 -4.23
C ASN A 106 10.68 2.14 -2.97
N PHE A 107 10.29 1.65 -1.79
CA PHE A 107 10.77 2.19 -0.53
C PHE A 107 12.30 2.02 -0.40
N ASP A 108 12.92 3.00 0.25
CA ASP A 108 14.36 3.07 0.50
C ASP A 108 14.53 3.58 1.92
N GLU A 109 15.04 2.72 2.80
CA GLU A 109 15.23 3.00 4.22
C GLU A 109 16.32 4.05 4.48
N THR A 110 17.21 4.28 3.52
CA THR A 110 18.25 5.30 3.61
C THR A 110 17.75 6.67 3.17
N ASN A 111 16.59 6.71 2.50
CA ASN A 111 15.99 7.94 2.00
C ASN A 111 15.14 8.62 3.07
N GLN A 112 15.62 9.75 3.58
CA GLN A 112 14.92 10.52 4.61
C GLN A 112 13.52 10.98 4.20
N LYS A 113 13.24 11.17 2.91
CA LYS A 113 11.90 11.53 2.43
C LYS A 113 10.93 10.38 2.68
N HIS A 114 11.36 9.15 2.41
CA HIS A 114 10.54 7.96 2.61
C HIS A 114 10.29 7.70 4.10
N LEU A 115 11.34 7.82 4.93
CA LEU A 115 11.21 7.70 6.39
C LEU A 115 10.21 8.72 6.97
N ASN A 116 10.32 9.97 6.53
CA ASN A 116 9.39 11.03 6.95
C ASN A 116 7.94 10.75 6.51
N ALA A 117 7.74 10.19 5.32
CA ALA A 117 6.43 9.79 4.84
C ALA A 117 5.80 8.68 5.71
N ILE A 118 6.56 7.63 6.02
CA ILE A 118 6.10 6.54 6.91
C ILE A 118 5.78 7.09 8.30
N ASN A 119 6.64 7.93 8.88
CA ASN A 119 6.40 8.51 10.21
C ASN A 119 5.10 9.32 10.24
N LYS A 120 4.82 10.11 9.21
CA LYS A 120 3.55 10.83 9.08
C LYS A 120 2.36 9.87 8.98
N MET A 121 2.46 8.78 8.21
CA MET A 121 1.40 7.77 8.10
C MET A 121 1.11 7.10 9.44
N VAL A 122 2.14 6.67 10.17
CA VAL A 122 2.01 6.04 11.48
C VAL A 122 1.38 6.99 12.49
N LEU A 123 1.79 8.26 12.49
CA LEU A 123 1.18 9.29 13.36
C LEU A 123 -0.29 9.52 13.02
N SER A 124 -0.65 9.61 11.73
CA SER A 124 -2.05 9.74 11.31
C SER A 124 -2.91 8.54 11.73
N ARG A 125 -2.39 7.32 11.64
CA ARG A 125 -3.06 6.09 12.11
C ARG A 125 -3.31 6.14 13.62
N LYS A 126 -2.30 6.48 14.41
CA LYS A 126 -2.44 6.59 15.88
C LYS A 126 -3.47 7.64 16.31
N ILE A 127 -3.57 8.75 15.59
CA ILE A 127 -4.58 9.78 15.87
C ILE A 127 -5.99 9.23 15.57
N LEU A 128 -6.17 8.48 14.49
CA LEU A 128 -7.45 7.83 14.16
C LEU A 128 -7.82 6.79 15.21
N ASP A 129 -6.87 5.97 15.67
CA ASP A 129 -7.10 4.96 16.72
C ASP A 129 -7.46 5.58 18.09
N LEU A 130 -7.12 6.86 18.33
CA LEU A 130 -7.47 7.59 19.56
C LEU A 130 -8.86 8.24 19.51
N LEU A 131 -9.48 8.31 18.33
CA LEU A 131 -10.79 8.95 18.10
C LEU A 131 -11.94 7.93 18.01
N HIS A 132 -11.63 6.63 18.13
CA HIS A 132 -12.55 5.51 18.09
C HIS A 132 -12.38 4.63 19.33
#